data_AF-A0A3N2KRA0-F1
#
_entry.id   AF-A0A3N2KRA0-F1
#
_cell.length_a   1.000
_cell.length_b   1.000
_cell.length_c   1.000
_cell.angle_alpha   90.00
_cell.angle_beta   90.00
_cell.angle_gamma   90.00
#
_symmetry.space_group_name_H-M   'P 1'
#
loop_
_entity.id
_entity.type
_entity.pdbx_description
1 polymer ?
#
loop_
_entity_poly.entity_id
_entity_poly.type
_entity_poly.pdbx_seq_one_letter_code
_entity_poly.pdbx_strand_id
1 'polypeptide(L)'
;MVKNISIRLFFIFSLMVSAGVCALPVWGGSPKREMRGVWLATVWGIDWPSVTGTTPAIQRKQKAEMMELLDRCEKMNLTSVFFQVRGMADVMYDSKLEPWSSFISGKRGISPGWDPLEFVVNECHKRGLECYAWVNPFRWSAGTNYDSDIDRKWKDQGWLLSYGKYTVFNPGIEEVREHIVNICREIVTGYAVDGLVFDDYFYPNRIPETSDAPDYALWQEQSPWMSFGDWRRANVHKTVADIHCMLLDTRPDVRFGISPAGVAGKSHTSSDKWGMLPCGVKADDWQYKEIYSDPLGWLYQQTVDFISPQIYWPTTHSTAPYEPLVRWWSNAAGLYGCHFYSSMTLAPLEKNNTPSQRSEILRQVEANRALSMTGEFGSVFYSAKFLGKLSQDIAREHYSSKALSPRICRKGGEKPLSPSGLSSKGGVLSWREQKCDSGKLRRYAVYAFPAHLSREEIMDTRGDGIDSRYLVRISYGCSVAVPMGMGYAVTAIDGDSVESDPVFL
;
A
#
# COMPACT_ATOMS: atom_id res chain seq x y z
N MET A 1 -31.53 15.09 -82.79
CA MET A 1 -32.99 15.36 -82.84
C MET A 1 -33.70 14.14 -82.25
N VAL A 2 -34.15 14.29 -80.99
CA VAL A 2 -35.19 13.55 -80.23
C VAL A 2 -35.30 12.02 -80.37
N LYS A 3 -35.04 11.29 -79.27
CA LYS A 3 -36.08 10.54 -78.51
C LYS A 3 -35.55 9.85 -77.25
N ASN A 4 -36.25 10.12 -76.15
CA ASN A 4 -36.24 9.41 -74.86
C ASN A 4 -36.32 7.89 -75.02
N ILE A 5 -35.78 7.14 -74.03
CA ILE A 5 -36.46 5.97 -73.46
C ILE A 5 -35.98 5.73 -72.02
N SER A 6 -36.98 5.42 -71.20
CA SER A 6 -37.00 5.31 -69.75
C SER A 6 -36.45 3.99 -69.19
N ILE A 7 -35.86 4.14 -67.99
CA ILE A 7 -35.84 3.27 -66.80
C ILE A 7 -36.69 1.98 -66.88
N ARG A 8 -36.05 0.83 -66.58
CA ARG A 8 -36.66 -0.24 -65.76
C ARG A 8 -35.64 -0.90 -64.82
N LEU A 9 -35.96 -0.81 -63.53
CA LEU A 9 -35.35 -1.48 -62.39
C LEU A 9 -35.39 -3.01 -62.54
N PHE A 10 -34.32 -3.68 -62.12
CA PHE A 10 -34.37 -5.03 -61.56
C PHE A 10 -33.64 -5.03 -60.22
N PHE A 11 -34.42 -5.14 -59.14
CA PHE A 11 -33.93 -5.40 -57.79
C PHE A 11 -33.54 -6.87 -57.69
N ILE A 12 -32.26 -7.16 -57.46
CA ILE A 12 -31.80 -8.47 -56.98
C ILE A 12 -31.29 -8.24 -55.56
N PHE A 13 -32.07 -8.72 -54.59
CA PHE A 13 -31.74 -8.71 -53.17
C PHE A 13 -30.73 -9.85 -52.94
N SER A 14 -29.44 -9.52 -52.87
CA SER A 14 -28.41 -10.48 -52.46
C SER A 14 -28.32 -10.47 -50.93
N LEU A 15 -28.72 -11.58 -50.32
CA LEU A 15 -28.62 -11.84 -48.89
C LEU A 15 -27.13 -12.11 -48.55
N MET A 16 -26.36 -11.08 -48.21
CA MET A 16 -25.05 -11.27 -47.60
C MET A 16 -25.26 -11.71 -46.15
N VAL A 17 -25.08 -13.01 -45.90
CA VAL A 17 -24.83 -13.54 -44.56
C VAL A 17 -23.41 -13.12 -44.16
N SER A 18 -23.29 -11.90 -43.63
CA SER A 18 -22.11 -11.50 -42.87
C SER A 18 -22.14 -12.27 -41.56
N ALA A 19 -21.39 -13.37 -41.51
CA ALA A 19 -21.01 -14.01 -40.24
C ALA A 19 -20.21 -12.98 -39.44
N GLY A 20 -20.92 -12.26 -38.57
CA GLY A 20 -20.33 -11.41 -37.57
C GLY A 20 -19.52 -12.29 -36.63
N VAL A 21 -18.23 -12.39 -36.88
CA VAL A 21 -17.28 -12.69 -35.81
C VAL A 21 -17.43 -11.51 -34.85
N CYS A 22 -18.23 -11.71 -33.80
CA CYS A 22 -18.13 -10.91 -32.59
C CYS A 22 -16.71 -11.09 -32.07
N ALA A 23 -15.78 -10.27 -32.55
CA ALA A 23 -14.57 -9.98 -31.83
C ALA A 23 -15.04 -9.35 -30.51
N LEU A 24 -15.21 -10.20 -29.49
CA LEU A 24 -15.28 -9.73 -28.12
C LEU A 24 -14.06 -8.80 -27.97
N PRO A 25 -14.27 -7.55 -27.54
CA PRO A 25 -13.14 -6.68 -27.32
C PRO A 25 -12.24 -7.42 -26.32
N VAL A 26 -10.99 -7.67 -26.71
CA VAL A 26 -9.97 -8.16 -25.80
C VAL A 26 -9.68 -6.99 -24.88
N TRP A 27 -10.55 -6.79 -23.88
CA TRP A 27 -10.23 -5.98 -22.72
C TRP A 27 -9.05 -6.71 -22.09
N GLY A 28 -7.87 -6.10 -22.15
CA GLY A 28 -6.65 -6.67 -21.58
C GLY A 28 -6.97 -7.16 -20.16
N GLY A 29 -6.79 -8.46 -19.92
CA GLY A 29 -7.19 -9.09 -18.66
C GLY A 29 -6.55 -8.39 -17.47
N SER A 30 -7.20 -8.47 -16.30
CA SER A 30 -6.64 -7.90 -15.07
C SER A 30 -5.26 -8.54 -14.81
N PRO A 31 -4.22 -7.73 -14.58
CA PRO A 31 -2.87 -8.26 -14.40
C PRO A 31 -2.83 -9.18 -13.19
N LYS A 32 -2.12 -10.32 -13.33
CA LYS A 32 -1.91 -11.27 -12.22
C LYS A 32 -1.30 -10.62 -10.98
N ARG A 33 -0.43 -9.64 -11.18
CA ARG A 33 0.26 -8.92 -10.10
C ARG A 33 -0.03 -7.44 -10.19
N GLU A 34 -0.55 -6.88 -9.11
CA GLU A 34 -0.86 -5.47 -9.01
C GLU A 34 -1.06 -5.09 -7.54
N MET A 35 -0.41 -4.01 -7.10
CA MET A 35 -0.70 -3.47 -5.76
C MET A 35 -2.09 -2.80 -5.82
N ARG A 36 -3.03 -3.31 -5.03
CA ARG A 36 -4.38 -2.76 -4.89
C ARG A 36 -4.63 -2.48 -3.42
N GLY A 37 -4.00 -1.42 -2.94
CA GLY A 37 -4.00 -1.03 -1.54
C GLY A 37 -5.10 -0.04 -1.19
N VAL A 38 -5.39 0.08 0.10
CA VAL A 38 -6.21 1.16 0.66
C VAL A 38 -5.64 1.62 2.00
N TRP A 39 -5.60 2.93 2.22
CA TRP A 39 -5.30 3.53 3.51
C TRP A 39 -6.52 3.48 4.42
N LEU A 40 -6.35 2.96 5.64
CA LEU A 40 -7.36 2.89 6.69
C LEU A 40 -6.86 3.69 7.90
N ALA A 41 -7.28 4.95 7.96
CA ALA A 41 -6.90 5.91 8.97
C ALA A 41 -7.74 5.77 10.25
N THR A 42 -7.04 5.78 11.38
CA THR A 42 -7.63 5.69 12.72
C THR A 42 -7.60 7.01 13.48
N VAL A 43 -6.65 7.89 13.14
CA VAL A 43 -6.57 9.25 13.67
C VAL A 43 -7.88 9.99 13.41
N TRP A 44 -8.42 10.63 14.46
CA TRP A 44 -9.72 11.32 14.45
C TRP A 44 -10.92 10.47 14.00
N GLY A 45 -10.79 9.14 13.92
CA GLY A 45 -11.82 8.26 13.38
C GLY A 45 -12.17 8.56 11.92
N ILE A 46 -11.18 8.95 11.10
CA ILE A 46 -11.39 9.29 9.68
C ILE A 46 -12.09 8.15 8.93
N ASP A 47 -11.55 6.93 9.03
CA ASP A 47 -12.14 5.74 8.41
C ASP A 47 -12.75 4.81 9.45
N TRP A 48 -12.04 4.59 10.56
CA TRP A 48 -12.45 3.67 11.62
C TRP A 48 -11.76 3.98 12.96
N PRO A 49 -12.40 3.77 14.11
CA PRO A 49 -13.80 3.39 14.29
C PRO A 49 -14.74 4.61 14.29
N SER A 50 -16.03 4.39 14.02
CA SER A 50 -17.03 5.48 14.11
C SER A 50 -17.38 5.86 15.56
N VAL A 51 -17.08 4.97 16.50
CA VAL A 51 -17.30 5.15 17.94
C VAL A 51 -16.10 4.68 18.75
N THR A 52 -15.83 5.36 19.85
CA THR A 52 -14.74 5.05 20.77
C THR A 52 -15.27 4.65 22.14
N GLY A 53 -14.62 3.73 22.84
CA GLY A 53 -15.02 3.32 24.18
C GLY A 53 -14.59 1.91 24.55
N THR A 54 -14.86 1.51 25.79
CA THR A 54 -14.42 0.24 26.38
C THR A 54 -15.55 -0.76 26.63
N THR A 55 -16.81 -0.40 26.34
CA THR A 55 -17.95 -1.27 26.62
C THR A 55 -18.05 -2.40 25.59
N PRO A 56 -18.57 -3.60 25.95
CA PRO A 56 -18.74 -4.70 25.00
C PRO A 56 -19.61 -4.34 23.79
N ALA A 57 -20.57 -3.44 23.94
CA ALA A 57 -21.39 -2.96 22.82
C ALA A 57 -20.58 -2.14 21.82
N ILE A 58 -19.69 -1.27 22.30
CA ILE A 58 -18.79 -0.47 21.46
C ILE A 58 -17.78 -1.39 20.77
N GLN A 59 -17.16 -2.33 21.48
CA GLN A 59 -16.24 -3.31 20.89
C GLN A 59 -16.89 -4.11 19.76
N ARG A 60 -18.14 -4.58 19.94
CA ARG A 60 -18.88 -5.28 18.89
C ARG A 60 -19.12 -4.40 17.66
N LYS A 61 -19.48 -3.13 17.86
CA LYS A 61 -19.68 -2.18 16.77
C LYS A 61 -18.37 -1.92 16.01
N GLN A 62 -17.27 -1.67 16.72
CA GLN A 62 -15.94 -1.49 16.13
C GLN A 62 -15.53 -2.69 15.27
N LYS A 63 -15.67 -3.92 15.79
CA LYS A 63 -15.37 -5.15 15.05
C LYS A 63 -16.27 -5.33 13.82
N ALA A 64 -17.56 -5.05 13.94
CA ALA A 64 -18.51 -5.16 12.82
C ALA A 64 -18.18 -4.17 11.69
N GLU A 65 -17.87 -2.92 12.02
CA GLU A 65 -17.47 -1.90 11.04
C GLU A 65 -16.20 -2.28 10.29
N MET A 66 -15.21 -2.82 11.02
CA MET A 66 -13.97 -3.30 10.41
C MET A 66 -14.24 -4.46 9.45
N MET A 67 -15.04 -5.46 9.85
CA MET A 67 -15.39 -6.57 8.97
C MET A 67 -16.12 -6.11 7.71
N GLU A 68 -17.05 -5.16 7.81
CA GLU A 68 -17.75 -4.62 6.64
C GLU A 68 -16.79 -3.90 5.67
N LEU A 69 -15.83 -3.15 6.20
CA LEU A 69 -14.80 -2.48 5.41
C LEU A 69 -13.92 -3.51 4.68
N LEU A 70 -13.47 -4.56 5.37
CA LEU A 70 -12.64 -5.62 4.78
C LEU A 70 -13.41 -6.47 3.76
N ASP A 71 -14.70 -6.76 4.01
CA ASP A 71 -15.58 -7.42 3.03
C ASP A 71 -15.69 -6.62 1.73
N ARG A 72 -15.72 -5.29 1.84
CA ARG A 72 -15.72 -4.40 0.68
C ARG A 72 -14.39 -4.47 -0.08
N CYS A 73 -13.27 -4.52 0.64
CA CYS A 73 -11.95 -4.68 0.04
C CYS A 73 -11.84 -6.01 -0.74
N GLU A 74 -12.31 -7.12 -0.16
CA GLU A 74 -12.32 -8.43 -0.82
C GLU A 74 -13.21 -8.41 -2.07
N LYS A 75 -14.41 -7.85 -2.00
CA LYS A 75 -15.35 -7.74 -3.13
C LYS A 75 -14.79 -6.90 -4.28
N MET A 76 -13.93 -5.93 -3.96
CA MET A 76 -13.24 -5.08 -4.95
C MET A 76 -11.95 -5.73 -5.48
N ASN A 77 -11.62 -6.96 -5.06
CA ASN A 77 -10.36 -7.64 -5.35
C ASN A 77 -9.13 -6.77 -5.01
N LEU A 78 -9.20 -6.03 -3.91
CA LEU A 78 -8.02 -5.38 -3.33
C LEU A 78 -7.04 -6.46 -2.83
N THR A 79 -5.76 -6.11 -2.75
CA THR A 79 -4.69 -6.99 -2.27
C THR A 79 -4.27 -6.66 -0.86
N SER A 80 -4.42 -5.40 -0.43
CA SER A 80 -3.71 -4.89 0.75
C SER A 80 -4.49 -3.81 1.49
N VAL A 81 -4.37 -3.78 2.81
CA VAL A 81 -4.91 -2.74 3.70
C VAL A 81 -3.75 -2.13 4.49
N PHE A 82 -3.63 -0.80 4.46
CA PHE A 82 -2.63 -0.04 5.20
C PHE A 82 -3.32 0.53 6.44
N PHE A 83 -3.31 -0.26 7.52
CA PHE A 83 -4.04 0.00 8.75
C PHE A 83 -3.23 0.91 9.67
N GLN A 84 -3.75 2.08 10.02
CA GLN A 84 -3.04 3.01 10.92
C GLN A 84 -2.96 2.47 12.34
N VAL A 85 -1.82 1.84 12.63
CA VAL A 85 -1.51 1.25 13.94
C VAL A 85 -1.03 2.32 14.91
N ARG A 86 -0.24 3.29 14.42
CA ARG A 86 0.33 4.36 15.23
C ARG A 86 0.08 5.72 14.60
N GLY A 87 -0.64 6.59 15.29
CA GLY A 87 -1.08 7.89 14.75
C GLY A 87 -0.44 9.12 15.41
N MET A 88 -0.44 9.16 16.75
CA MET A 88 0.01 10.31 17.56
C MET A 88 0.83 9.81 18.76
N ALA A 89 1.91 9.06 18.49
CA ALA A 89 2.69 8.35 19.50
C ALA A 89 1.80 7.56 20.48
N ASP A 90 0.79 6.92 19.91
CA ASP A 90 -0.16 6.02 20.54
C ASP A 90 -0.51 4.89 19.58
N VAL A 91 -0.95 3.77 20.16
CA VAL A 91 -1.08 2.51 19.42
C VAL A 91 -2.49 1.93 19.45
N MET A 92 -2.78 1.14 18.42
CA MET A 92 -3.98 0.33 18.25
C MET A 92 -3.77 -1.14 18.66
N TYR A 93 -2.88 -1.39 19.61
CA TYR A 93 -2.52 -2.73 20.10
C TYR A 93 -1.93 -2.66 21.52
N ASP A 94 -1.73 -3.81 22.17
CA ASP A 94 -1.20 -3.85 23.54
C ASP A 94 0.33 -3.66 23.55
N SER A 95 0.77 -2.40 23.57
CA SER A 95 2.20 -2.04 23.58
C SER A 95 2.76 -1.90 24.99
N LYS A 96 4.02 -2.30 25.16
CA LYS A 96 4.82 -2.01 26.37
C LYS A 96 5.54 -0.66 26.29
N LEU A 97 5.54 -0.04 25.11
CA LEU A 97 6.36 1.12 24.77
C LEU A 97 5.53 2.38 24.57
N GLU A 98 4.27 2.28 24.16
CA GLU A 98 3.42 3.42 23.86
C GLU A 98 2.00 3.26 24.42
N PRO A 99 1.32 4.37 24.74
CA PRO A 99 -0.01 4.32 25.32
C PRO A 99 -1.05 3.90 24.27
N TRP A 100 -2.13 3.26 24.74
CA TRP A 100 -3.33 3.06 23.93
C TRP A 100 -3.87 4.36 23.35
N SER A 101 -4.31 4.34 22.09
CA SER A 101 -4.86 5.52 21.46
C SER A 101 -6.21 5.95 22.03
N SER A 102 -6.40 7.26 22.18
CA SER A 102 -7.73 7.80 22.49
C SER A 102 -8.75 7.53 21.39
N PHE A 103 -8.31 7.28 20.15
CA PHE A 103 -9.19 7.04 19.02
C PHE A 103 -9.81 5.63 18.98
N ILE A 104 -9.44 4.73 19.92
CA ILE A 104 -10.11 3.43 20.08
C ILE A 104 -10.93 3.36 21.36
N SER A 105 -10.36 3.76 22.50
CA SER A 105 -11.00 3.63 23.82
C SER A 105 -11.71 4.90 24.30
N GLY A 106 -11.51 6.02 23.61
CA GLY A 106 -12.02 7.34 24.00
C GLY A 106 -11.12 8.09 24.99
N LYS A 107 -10.10 7.43 25.56
CA LYS A 107 -9.13 8.03 26.47
C LYS A 107 -7.73 7.44 26.27
N ARG A 108 -6.75 8.30 26.01
CA ARG A 108 -5.35 7.89 25.81
C ARG A 108 -4.82 7.11 27.02
N GLY A 109 -4.07 6.05 26.76
CA GLY A 109 -3.52 5.15 27.77
C GLY A 109 -4.51 4.13 28.34
N ILE A 110 -5.80 4.18 27.96
CA ILE A 110 -6.80 3.21 28.42
C ILE A 110 -7.00 2.12 27.37
N SER A 111 -6.82 0.86 27.79
CA SER A 111 -7.09 -0.31 26.95
C SER A 111 -8.57 -0.36 26.54
N PRO A 112 -8.88 -0.67 25.27
CA PRO A 112 -10.25 -0.89 24.82
C PRO A 112 -10.82 -2.24 25.26
N GLY A 113 -10.02 -3.10 25.92
CA GLY A 113 -10.41 -4.44 26.38
C GLY A 113 -10.32 -5.53 25.31
N TRP A 114 -9.64 -5.26 24.19
CA TRP A 114 -9.32 -6.18 23.10
C TRP A 114 -8.11 -5.66 22.32
N ASP A 115 -7.52 -6.47 21.44
CA ASP A 115 -6.41 -6.05 20.57
C ASP A 115 -6.91 -5.78 19.13
N PRO A 116 -6.99 -4.50 18.70
CA PRO A 116 -7.39 -4.14 17.35
C PRO A 116 -6.44 -4.61 16.25
N LEU A 117 -5.12 -4.49 16.44
CA LEU A 117 -4.16 -4.89 15.40
C LEU A 117 -4.22 -6.39 15.14
N GLU A 118 -4.23 -7.22 16.19
CA GLU A 118 -4.38 -8.67 16.05
C GLU A 118 -5.66 -9.04 15.29
N PHE A 119 -6.78 -8.41 15.66
CA PHE A 119 -8.06 -8.63 14.99
C PHE A 119 -8.02 -8.25 13.51
N VAL A 120 -7.47 -7.07 13.17
CA VAL A 120 -7.42 -6.58 11.79
C VAL A 120 -6.53 -7.47 10.93
N VAL A 121 -5.36 -7.89 11.43
CA VAL A 121 -4.47 -8.83 10.73
C VAL A 121 -5.21 -10.14 10.44
N ASN A 122 -5.84 -10.73 11.46
CA ASN A 122 -6.56 -11.99 11.31
C ASN A 122 -7.74 -11.88 10.33
N GLU A 123 -8.50 -10.78 10.37
CA GLU A 123 -9.63 -10.57 9.46
C GLU A 123 -9.19 -10.23 8.02
N CYS A 124 -8.04 -9.58 7.83
CA CYS A 124 -7.43 -9.41 6.50
C CYS A 124 -7.04 -10.77 5.91
N HIS A 125 -6.32 -11.59 6.68
CA HIS A 125 -5.82 -12.89 6.23
C HIS A 125 -6.94 -13.87 5.88
N LYS A 126 -8.06 -13.86 6.62
CA LYS A 126 -9.27 -14.64 6.29
C LYS A 126 -9.85 -14.31 4.90
N ARG A 127 -9.61 -13.10 4.41
CA ARG A 127 -10.06 -12.59 3.10
C ARG A 127 -8.97 -12.63 2.03
N GLY A 128 -7.78 -13.13 2.38
CA GLY A 128 -6.62 -13.14 1.49
C GLY A 128 -6.02 -11.76 1.25
N LEU A 129 -6.27 -10.80 2.14
CA LEU A 129 -5.70 -9.45 2.11
C LEU A 129 -4.41 -9.40 2.92
N GLU A 130 -3.41 -8.68 2.41
CA GLU A 130 -2.24 -8.25 3.17
C GLU A 130 -2.63 -7.14 4.17
N CYS A 131 -2.06 -7.20 5.38
CA CYS A 131 -2.17 -6.12 6.37
C CYS A 131 -0.80 -5.45 6.55
N TYR A 132 -0.70 -4.19 6.11
CA TYR A 132 0.47 -3.34 6.37
C TYR A 132 0.16 -2.49 7.60
N ALA A 133 1.04 -2.55 8.61
CA ALA A 133 0.96 -1.65 9.73
C ALA A 133 1.47 -0.26 9.32
N TRP A 134 0.53 0.68 9.22
CA TRP A 134 0.82 2.09 8.98
C TRP A 134 1.20 2.78 10.28
N VAL A 135 2.41 3.31 10.29
CA VAL A 135 3.03 4.01 11.41
C VAL A 135 3.34 5.44 10.98
N ASN A 136 2.73 6.42 11.64
CA ASN A 136 3.32 7.74 11.66
C ASN A 136 4.58 7.68 12.55
N PRO A 137 5.78 8.06 12.10
CA PRO A 137 7.00 7.83 12.88
C PRO A 137 7.17 8.83 14.03
N PHE A 138 6.99 10.13 13.79
CA PHE A 138 7.43 11.13 14.77
C PHE A 138 6.30 11.92 15.41
N ARG A 139 5.09 11.96 14.83
CA ARG A 139 4.01 12.78 15.40
C ARG A 139 3.65 12.33 16.81
N TRP A 140 3.66 13.28 17.74
CA TRP A 140 3.13 13.10 19.08
C TRP A 140 1.79 13.81 19.26
N SER A 141 1.62 15.03 18.73
CA SER A 141 0.31 15.70 18.77
C SER A 141 0.12 16.79 17.70
N ALA A 142 -1.14 17.18 17.50
CA ALA A 142 -1.56 18.30 16.66
C ALA A 142 -2.29 19.38 17.48
N GLY A 143 -1.73 19.75 18.63
CA GLY A 143 -2.22 20.82 19.51
C GLY A 143 -2.74 20.30 20.86
N THR A 144 -2.94 19.00 20.99
CA THR A 144 -3.27 18.36 22.27
C THR A 144 -2.02 18.25 23.13
N ASN A 145 -2.13 18.62 24.40
CA ASN A 145 -1.10 18.39 25.40
C ASN A 145 -1.43 17.11 26.18
N TYR A 146 -0.91 15.97 25.76
CA TYR A 146 -1.14 14.69 26.46
C TYR A 146 -0.33 14.61 27.75
N ASP A 147 -0.87 13.95 28.76
CA ASP A 147 -0.31 13.95 30.13
C ASP A 147 -0.31 12.57 30.80
N SER A 148 -0.43 11.47 30.06
CA SER A 148 -0.26 10.13 30.63
C SER A 148 1.15 9.95 31.24
N ASP A 149 1.34 8.92 32.05
CA ASP A 149 2.61 8.70 32.76
C ASP A 149 3.81 8.64 31.80
N ILE A 150 3.63 8.00 30.64
CA ILE A 150 4.66 7.92 29.62
C ILE A 150 4.85 9.23 28.84
N ASP A 151 3.78 10.00 28.62
CA ASP A 151 3.88 11.33 28.01
C ASP A 151 4.69 12.29 28.88
N ARG A 152 4.53 12.21 30.22
CA ARG A 152 5.35 12.99 31.17
C ARG A 152 6.81 12.56 31.11
N LYS A 153 7.09 11.26 31.03
CA LYS A 153 8.45 10.74 30.86
C LYS A 153 9.13 11.30 29.61
N TRP A 154 8.48 11.29 28.45
CA TRP A 154 9.07 11.84 27.21
C TRP A 154 9.32 13.35 27.30
N LYS A 155 8.45 14.09 27.99
CA LYS A 155 8.67 15.52 28.27
C LYS A 155 9.90 15.74 29.15
N ASP A 156 9.99 14.99 30.25
CA ASP A 156 11.11 15.10 31.21
C ASP A 156 12.45 14.70 30.56
N GLN A 157 12.43 13.76 29.61
CA GLN A 157 13.60 13.36 28.81
C GLN A 157 13.96 14.37 27.70
N GLY A 158 13.15 15.41 27.48
CA GLY A 158 13.40 16.39 26.41
C GLY A 158 13.20 15.84 25.00
N TRP A 159 12.43 14.76 24.84
CA TRP A 159 12.23 14.10 23.54
C TRP A 159 11.32 14.87 22.59
N LEU A 160 10.53 15.82 23.09
CA LEU A 160 9.50 16.51 22.31
C LEU A 160 10.06 17.76 21.63
N LEU A 161 9.79 17.90 20.35
CA LEU A 161 10.09 19.07 19.53
C LEU A 161 8.78 19.68 19.04
N SER A 162 8.54 20.94 19.40
CA SER A 162 7.30 21.68 19.10
C SER A 162 7.56 22.85 18.18
N TYR A 163 6.70 23.02 17.17
CA TYR A 163 6.66 24.22 16.34
C TYR A 163 5.22 24.46 15.83
N GLY A 164 4.73 25.70 16.01
CA GLY A 164 3.33 26.02 15.81
C GLY A 164 2.43 25.16 16.70
N LYS A 165 1.41 24.52 16.13
CA LYS A 165 0.53 23.59 16.85
C LYS A 165 1.02 22.14 16.87
N TYR A 166 2.10 21.83 16.17
CA TYR A 166 2.56 20.45 16.01
C TYR A 166 3.68 20.15 16.99
N THR A 167 3.61 18.97 17.58
CA THR A 167 4.66 18.41 18.42
C THR A 167 5.01 17.02 17.91
N VAL A 168 6.29 16.77 17.73
CA VAL A 168 6.84 15.49 17.28
C VAL A 168 7.89 15.00 18.28
N PHE A 169 8.22 13.72 18.26
CA PHE A 169 9.49 13.27 18.80
C PHE A 169 10.63 13.83 17.96
N ASN A 170 11.66 14.39 18.62
CA ASN A 170 12.79 15.02 17.97
C ASN A 170 13.69 13.97 17.28
N PRO A 171 13.71 13.89 15.93
CA PRO A 171 14.51 12.87 15.24
C PRO A 171 16.03 13.04 15.45
N GLY A 172 16.49 14.21 15.90
CA GLY A 172 17.90 14.47 16.23
C GLY A 172 18.41 13.71 17.47
N ILE A 173 17.52 13.22 18.32
CA ILE A 173 17.87 12.48 19.53
C ILE A 173 17.97 10.98 19.19
N GLU A 174 19.08 10.33 19.57
CA GLU A 174 19.32 8.93 19.23
C GLU A 174 18.33 7.98 19.89
N GLU A 175 18.04 8.19 21.17
CA GLU A 175 17.08 7.41 21.95
C GLU A 175 15.66 7.52 21.39
N VAL A 176 15.32 8.66 20.76
CA VAL A 176 14.06 8.82 20.03
C VAL A 176 14.04 7.93 18.79
N ARG A 177 15.12 7.91 17.99
CA ARG A 177 15.18 7.05 16.80
C ARG A 177 15.13 5.57 17.19
N GLU A 178 15.84 5.19 18.25
CA GLU A 178 15.81 3.84 18.80
C GLU A 178 14.40 3.45 19.29
N HIS A 179 13.68 4.37 19.95
CA HIS A 179 12.29 4.15 20.36
C HIS A 179 11.38 3.84 19.17
N ILE A 180 11.53 4.56 18.04
CA ILE A 180 10.76 4.27 16.81
C ILE A 180 11.10 2.89 16.23
N VAL A 181 12.40 2.54 16.19
CA VAL A 181 12.84 1.21 15.75
C VAL A 181 12.24 0.12 16.64
N ASN A 182 12.20 0.33 17.96
CA ASN A 182 11.65 -0.62 18.92
C ASN A 182 10.13 -0.77 18.81
N ILE A 183 9.40 0.29 18.48
CA ILE A 183 7.97 0.20 18.16
C ILE A 183 7.74 -0.63 16.89
N CYS A 184 8.49 -0.35 15.82
CA CYS A 184 8.42 -1.16 14.60
C CYS A 184 8.77 -2.63 14.88
N ARG A 185 9.77 -2.89 15.72
CA ARG A 185 10.17 -4.23 16.17
C ARG A 185 9.05 -4.91 16.95
N GLU A 186 8.42 -4.23 17.90
CA GLU A 186 7.29 -4.77 18.68
C GLU A 186 6.13 -5.17 17.76
N ILE A 187 5.81 -4.35 16.76
CA ILE A 187 4.77 -4.66 15.76
C ILE A 187 5.12 -5.91 14.95
N VAL A 188 6.32 -5.98 14.35
CA VAL A 188 6.65 -7.09 13.43
C VAL A 188 6.97 -8.39 14.17
N THR A 189 7.34 -8.34 15.44
CA THR A 189 7.56 -9.56 16.24
C THR A 189 6.30 -10.03 16.95
N GLY A 190 5.40 -9.12 17.30
CA GLY A 190 4.14 -9.45 17.97
C GLY A 190 3.00 -9.86 17.03
N TYR A 191 3.02 -9.39 15.77
CA TYR A 191 1.89 -9.53 14.85
C TYR A 191 2.31 -10.09 13.49
N ALA A 192 1.44 -10.88 12.89
CA ALA A 192 1.65 -11.49 11.57
C ALA A 192 1.45 -10.49 10.40
N VAL A 193 1.88 -9.23 10.56
CA VAL A 193 1.79 -8.21 9.50
C VAL A 193 2.57 -8.62 8.25
N ASP A 194 2.10 -8.15 7.11
CA ASP A 194 2.71 -8.39 5.79
C ASP A 194 3.70 -7.27 5.41
N GLY A 195 3.52 -6.08 6.01
CA GLY A 195 4.41 -4.95 5.79
C GLY A 195 4.32 -3.87 6.87
N LEU A 196 5.29 -2.96 6.83
CA LEU A 196 5.31 -1.67 7.51
C LEU A 196 5.22 -0.57 6.46
N VAL A 197 4.51 0.50 6.77
CA VAL A 197 4.46 1.68 5.91
C VAL A 197 4.42 2.98 6.72
N PHE A 198 5.24 3.96 6.34
CA PHE A 198 5.15 5.32 6.89
C PHE A 198 4.40 6.26 5.95
N ASP A 199 3.76 7.29 6.52
CA ASP A 199 3.15 8.40 5.77
C ASP A 199 4.13 9.59 5.62
N ASP A 200 3.61 10.79 5.37
CA ASP A 200 4.36 11.98 4.95
C ASP A 200 4.73 12.93 6.09
N TYR A 201 4.70 12.50 7.36
CA TYR A 201 4.96 13.39 8.50
C TYR A 201 6.29 13.07 9.19
N PHE A 202 7.23 14.02 9.07
CA PHE A 202 8.55 13.94 9.67
C PHE A 202 8.73 15.06 10.70
N TYR A 203 9.41 16.14 10.33
CA TYR A 203 9.50 17.35 11.16
C TYR A 203 8.24 18.23 11.03
N PRO A 204 7.98 19.13 11.99
CA PRO A 204 6.94 20.14 11.85
C PRO A 204 7.18 21.01 10.62
N ASN A 205 6.13 21.20 9.83
CA ASN A 205 6.20 21.98 8.58
C ASN A 205 6.74 23.41 8.84
N ARG A 206 7.76 23.80 8.07
CA ARG A 206 8.43 25.13 8.09
C ARG A 206 9.09 25.52 9.41
N ILE A 207 9.45 24.53 10.24
CA ILE A 207 10.29 24.80 11.41
C ILE A 207 11.60 25.49 10.96
N PRO A 208 12.02 26.59 11.62
CA PRO A 208 13.15 27.40 11.15
C PRO A 208 14.48 26.64 11.19
N GLU A 209 15.43 27.12 10.39
CA GLU A 209 16.84 26.69 10.40
C GLU A 209 17.76 27.76 11.03
N THR A 210 17.23 28.51 12.01
CA THR A 210 17.94 29.57 12.73
C THR A 210 18.11 29.20 14.20
N SER A 211 18.81 30.05 14.95
CA SER A 211 18.95 29.94 16.42
C SER A 211 17.63 29.92 17.19
N ASP A 212 16.52 30.27 16.54
CA ASP A 212 15.18 30.22 17.14
C ASP A 212 14.57 28.81 17.13
N ALA A 213 15.19 27.86 16.41
CA ALA A 213 14.69 26.50 16.35
C ALA A 213 14.99 25.72 17.65
N PRO A 214 14.03 24.93 18.17
CA PRO A 214 14.18 24.18 19.42
C PRO A 214 15.30 23.14 19.40
N ASP A 215 15.71 22.68 18.23
CA ASP A 215 16.77 21.70 17.98
C ASP A 215 18.08 22.33 17.47
N TYR A 216 18.19 23.66 17.45
CA TYR A 216 19.39 24.35 16.95
C TYR A 216 20.64 24.04 17.77
N ALA A 217 20.54 24.06 19.11
CA ALA A 217 21.65 23.75 19.99
C ALA A 217 22.14 22.30 19.79
N LEU A 218 21.20 21.37 19.59
CA LEU A 218 21.51 19.97 19.33
C LEU A 218 22.28 19.79 18.00
N TRP A 219 21.86 20.49 16.95
CA TRP A 219 22.59 20.49 15.68
C TRP A 219 24.01 21.06 15.82
N GLN A 220 24.16 22.20 16.53
CA GLN A 220 25.46 22.83 16.78
C GLN A 220 26.43 21.92 17.55
N GLU A 221 25.91 21.14 18.49
CA GLU A 221 26.70 20.18 19.26
C GLU A 221 27.07 18.95 18.42
N GLN A 222 26.11 18.36 17.72
CA GLN A 222 26.29 17.07 17.07
C GLN A 222 26.91 17.14 15.68
N SER A 223 26.64 18.18 14.89
CA SER A 223 27.00 18.22 13.47
C SER A 223 27.14 19.65 12.90
N PRO A 224 27.95 20.54 13.52
CA PRO A 224 28.14 21.92 13.02
C PRO A 224 28.82 21.99 11.65
N TRP A 225 29.39 20.88 11.17
CA TRP A 225 30.03 20.76 9.86
C TRP A 225 29.06 20.52 8.70
N MET A 226 27.77 20.25 8.97
CA MET A 226 26.75 20.04 7.93
C MET A 226 25.64 21.08 8.05
N SER A 227 24.96 21.40 6.94
CA SER A 227 23.84 22.36 6.99
C SER A 227 22.73 21.85 7.92
N PHE A 228 22.03 22.77 8.58
CA PHE A 228 21.01 22.39 9.56
C PHE A 228 19.88 21.57 8.90
N GLY A 229 19.41 21.96 7.71
CA GLY A 229 18.46 21.16 6.95
C GLY A 229 18.99 19.77 6.54
N ASP A 230 20.27 19.63 6.18
CA ASP A 230 20.85 18.31 5.88
C ASP A 230 20.97 17.44 7.13
N TRP A 231 21.28 18.02 8.29
CA TRP A 231 21.28 17.31 9.56
C TRP A 231 19.90 16.74 9.88
N ARG A 232 18.83 17.53 9.72
CA ARG A 232 17.45 17.05 9.89
C ARG A 232 17.09 15.92 8.92
N ARG A 233 17.42 16.05 7.63
CA ARG A 233 17.22 14.97 6.64
C ARG A 233 18.02 13.71 6.99
N ALA A 234 19.27 13.87 7.44
CA ALA A 234 20.13 12.75 7.85
C ALA A 234 19.56 11.99 9.05
N ASN A 235 18.92 12.68 10.00
CA ASN A 235 18.25 12.03 11.13
C ASN A 235 17.07 11.17 10.69
N VAL A 236 16.27 11.65 9.73
CA VAL A 236 15.20 10.84 9.12
C VAL A 236 15.78 9.63 8.37
N HIS A 237 16.84 9.84 7.58
CA HIS A 237 17.54 8.75 6.87
C HIS A 237 18.06 7.67 7.83
N LYS A 238 18.69 8.07 8.94
CA LYS A 238 19.16 7.15 9.98
C LYS A 238 18.01 6.30 10.54
N THR A 239 16.89 6.92 10.95
CA THR A 239 15.72 6.17 11.45
C THR A 239 15.22 5.15 10.42
N VAL A 240 15.10 5.55 9.15
CA VAL A 240 14.63 4.66 8.07
C VAL A 240 15.61 3.51 7.84
N ALA A 241 16.92 3.79 7.84
CA ALA A 241 17.96 2.78 7.69
C ALA A 241 17.99 1.80 8.87
N ASP A 242 17.83 2.29 10.10
CA ASP A 242 17.82 1.44 11.30
C ASP A 242 16.60 0.51 11.33
N ILE A 243 15.43 0.99 10.88
CA ILE A 243 14.23 0.15 10.69
C ILE A 243 14.46 -0.91 9.62
N HIS A 244 15.06 -0.53 8.49
CA HIS A 244 15.38 -1.49 7.43
C HIS A 244 16.32 -2.60 7.94
N CYS A 245 17.40 -2.23 8.63
CA CYS A 245 18.33 -3.20 9.22
C CYS A 245 17.61 -4.10 10.24
N MET A 246 16.77 -3.52 11.10
CA MET A 246 15.95 -4.28 12.05
C MET A 246 15.06 -5.32 11.35
N LEU A 247 14.43 -4.97 10.23
CA LEU A 247 13.60 -5.90 9.46
C LEU A 247 14.41 -7.02 8.85
N LEU A 248 15.56 -6.72 8.25
CA LEU A 248 16.46 -7.74 7.70
C LEU A 248 16.86 -8.79 8.75
N ASP A 249 17.10 -8.35 9.99
CA ASP A 249 17.50 -9.23 11.08
C ASP A 249 16.33 -10.04 11.69
N THR A 250 15.14 -9.46 11.77
CA THR A 250 14.03 -10.03 12.55
C THR A 250 12.94 -10.68 11.72
N ARG A 251 12.56 -10.04 10.61
CA ARG A 251 11.41 -10.37 9.78
C ARG A 251 11.72 -9.95 8.33
N PRO A 252 12.71 -10.58 7.67
CA PRO A 252 13.06 -10.22 6.30
C PRO A 252 11.87 -10.42 5.34
N ASP A 253 10.90 -11.25 5.71
CA ASP A 253 9.64 -11.49 4.99
C ASP A 253 8.60 -10.35 5.12
N VAL A 254 8.90 -9.28 5.85
CA VAL A 254 8.05 -8.08 5.99
C VAL A 254 8.58 -6.99 5.06
N ARG A 255 7.66 -6.36 4.32
CA ARG A 255 7.99 -5.27 3.38
C ARG A 255 8.00 -3.93 4.09
N PHE A 256 8.84 -3.02 3.65
CA PHE A 256 8.86 -1.65 4.17
C PHE A 256 8.73 -0.62 3.07
N GLY A 257 7.83 0.34 3.26
CA GLY A 257 7.70 1.47 2.35
C GLY A 257 7.34 2.76 3.03
N ILE A 258 7.40 3.85 2.26
CA ILE A 258 7.06 5.20 2.74
C ILE A 258 6.18 5.89 1.70
N SER A 259 5.21 6.67 2.17
CA SER A 259 4.26 7.43 1.36
C SER A 259 4.53 8.93 1.47
N PRO A 260 5.52 9.47 0.73
CA PRO A 260 5.90 10.87 0.78
C PRO A 260 4.89 11.77 0.06
N ALA A 261 5.09 13.09 0.14
CA ALA A 261 4.34 14.02 -0.69
C ALA A 261 4.60 13.75 -2.20
N GLY A 262 3.61 14.08 -3.04
CA GLY A 262 3.61 13.65 -4.44
C GLY A 262 4.64 14.31 -5.38
N VAL A 263 5.29 15.40 -4.97
CA VAL A 263 6.35 16.07 -5.75
C VAL A 263 7.67 15.96 -4.99
N ALA A 264 8.71 15.42 -5.64
CA ALA A 264 10.07 15.31 -5.11
C ALA A 264 11.10 15.55 -6.21
N GLY A 265 12.37 15.65 -5.85
CA GLY A 265 13.49 15.58 -6.78
C GLY A 265 13.52 16.75 -7.78
N LYS A 266 13.39 17.97 -7.28
CA LYS A 266 13.70 19.18 -8.06
C LYS A 266 15.21 19.35 -8.22
N SER A 267 15.62 20.15 -9.21
CA SER A 267 17.03 20.48 -9.45
C SER A 267 17.66 21.17 -8.24
N HIS A 268 16.91 22.03 -7.55
CA HIS A 268 17.39 22.74 -6.36
C HIS A 268 17.15 21.99 -5.04
N THR A 269 16.70 20.72 -5.09
CA THR A 269 16.51 19.86 -3.91
C THR A 269 17.45 18.67 -3.92
N SER A 270 17.02 17.51 -4.42
CA SER A 270 17.74 16.25 -4.26
C SER A 270 18.02 15.47 -5.55
N SER A 271 17.52 15.90 -6.70
CA SER A 271 17.73 15.18 -7.96
C SER A 271 19.22 15.02 -8.32
N ASP A 272 19.97 16.13 -8.36
CA ASP A 272 21.42 16.11 -8.64
C ASP A 272 22.20 15.32 -7.59
N LYS A 273 21.80 15.44 -6.30
CA LYS A 273 22.45 14.75 -5.17
C LYS A 273 22.43 13.24 -5.32
N TRP A 274 21.33 12.70 -5.85
CA TRP A 274 21.13 11.25 -5.96
C TRP A 274 21.34 10.72 -7.38
N GLY A 275 21.57 11.57 -8.38
CA GLY A 275 21.82 11.13 -9.76
C GLY A 275 20.56 10.87 -10.57
N MET A 276 19.50 11.65 -10.33
CA MET A 276 18.21 11.54 -11.02
C MET A 276 17.93 12.78 -11.89
N LEU A 277 17.22 12.62 -13.00
CA LEU A 277 16.70 13.78 -13.75
C LEU A 277 15.64 14.53 -12.93
N PRO A 278 15.63 15.87 -12.92
CA PRO A 278 14.72 16.63 -12.08
C PRO A 278 13.26 16.43 -12.49
N CYS A 279 12.35 16.45 -11.50
CA CYS A 279 10.92 16.37 -11.73
C CYS A 279 10.40 17.62 -12.46
N GLY A 280 9.99 17.45 -13.71
CA GLY A 280 9.66 18.53 -14.65
C GLY A 280 8.29 19.20 -14.47
N VAL A 281 7.50 18.84 -13.44
CA VAL A 281 6.21 19.50 -13.18
C VAL A 281 6.42 20.93 -12.65
N LYS A 282 5.39 21.79 -12.62
CA LYS A 282 5.56 23.18 -12.11
C LYS A 282 5.52 23.28 -10.59
N ALA A 283 4.75 22.40 -9.93
CA ALA A 283 4.67 22.36 -8.47
C ALA A 283 6.04 22.07 -7.87
N ASP A 284 6.26 22.56 -6.65
CA ASP A 284 7.55 22.51 -5.97
C ASP A 284 7.67 21.32 -5.01
N ASP A 285 8.91 20.92 -4.74
CA ASP A 285 9.29 19.90 -3.75
C ASP A 285 9.40 20.54 -2.36
N TRP A 286 8.24 20.88 -1.81
CA TRP A 286 8.16 21.50 -0.48
C TRP A 286 8.63 20.54 0.62
N GLN A 287 8.47 19.23 0.44
CA GLN A 287 8.75 18.25 1.48
C GLN A 287 10.23 18.18 1.85
N TYR A 288 11.11 18.43 0.88
CA TYR A 288 12.56 18.45 1.09
C TYR A 288 13.01 19.52 2.08
N LYS A 289 12.39 20.70 2.03
CA LYS A 289 12.76 21.88 2.84
C LYS A 289 11.88 22.08 4.06
N GLU A 290 10.57 21.85 3.94
CA GLU A 290 9.63 22.22 4.99
C GLU A 290 9.45 21.12 6.05
N ILE A 291 9.61 19.85 5.69
CA ILE A 291 9.47 18.71 6.62
C ILE A 291 10.68 17.77 6.61
N TYR A 292 11.74 18.09 5.85
CA TYR A 292 12.98 17.33 5.78
C TYR A 292 12.80 15.88 5.32
N SER A 293 11.86 15.66 4.40
CA SER A 293 11.64 14.40 3.70
C SER A 293 12.44 14.38 2.40
N ASP A 294 13.34 13.39 2.23
CA ASP A 294 14.12 13.22 1.00
C ASP A 294 13.95 11.79 0.45
N PRO A 295 12.87 11.53 -0.31
CA PRO A 295 12.54 10.20 -0.80
C PRO A 295 13.54 9.61 -1.78
N LEU A 296 14.22 10.44 -2.57
CA LEU A 296 15.26 9.97 -3.49
C LEU A 296 16.44 9.37 -2.72
N GLY A 297 16.75 9.89 -1.54
CA GLY A 297 17.78 9.31 -0.66
C GLY A 297 17.42 7.92 -0.15
N TRP A 298 16.16 7.67 0.20
CA TRP A 298 15.72 6.33 0.63
C TRP A 298 15.74 5.31 -0.51
N LEU A 299 15.34 5.74 -1.71
CA LEU A 299 15.42 4.91 -2.91
C LEU A 299 16.87 4.58 -3.25
N TYR A 300 17.75 5.58 -3.30
CA TYR A 300 19.17 5.42 -3.58
C TYR A 300 19.85 4.46 -2.60
N GLN A 301 19.57 4.61 -1.30
CA GLN A 301 20.12 3.75 -0.25
C GLN A 301 19.46 2.36 -0.18
N GLN A 302 18.38 2.13 -0.93
CA GLN A 302 17.58 0.89 -0.90
C GLN A 302 17.09 0.52 0.50
N THR A 303 16.83 1.51 1.35
CA THR A 303 16.33 1.31 2.73
C THR A 303 14.81 1.10 2.77
N VAL A 304 14.15 1.10 1.61
CA VAL A 304 12.72 0.81 1.44
C VAL A 304 12.55 -0.15 0.27
N ASP A 305 11.62 -1.11 0.40
CA ASP A 305 11.24 -1.99 -0.70
C ASP A 305 10.36 -1.25 -1.72
N PHE A 306 9.57 -0.27 -1.27
CA PHE A 306 8.69 0.51 -2.14
C PHE A 306 8.48 1.96 -1.67
N ILE A 307 8.11 2.82 -2.61
CA ILE A 307 7.65 4.18 -2.35
C ILE A 307 6.21 4.33 -2.83
N SER A 308 5.40 5.08 -2.08
CA SER A 308 3.98 5.29 -2.37
C SER A 308 3.59 6.77 -2.37
N PRO A 309 4.12 7.61 -3.28
CA PRO A 309 3.92 9.05 -3.22
C PRO A 309 2.45 9.46 -3.36
N GLN A 310 2.07 10.51 -2.63
CA GLN A 310 0.71 11.05 -2.55
C GLN A 310 0.40 11.94 -3.75
N ILE A 311 0.06 11.32 -4.89
CA ILE A 311 -0.29 12.02 -6.13
C ILE A 311 -1.80 12.34 -6.10
N TYR A 312 -2.17 13.36 -5.33
CA TYR A 312 -3.57 13.70 -5.04
C TYR A 312 -4.18 14.76 -5.98
N TRP A 313 -3.62 14.87 -7.18
CA TRP A 313 -4.05 15.83 -8.19
C TRP A 313 -4.66 15.11 -9.39
N PRO A 314 -5.66 15.72 -10.07
CA PRO A 314 -6.18 15.17 -11.31
C PRO A 314 -5.14 15.21 -12.44
N THR A 315 -5.38 14.41 -13.47
CA THR A 315 -4.64 14.38 -14.75
C THR A 315 -4.52 15.76 -15.39
N THR A 316 -5.53 16.62 -15.19
CA THR A 316 -5.62 17.98 -15.74
C THR A 316 -5.03 19.08 -14.83
N HIS A 317 -4.42 18.73 -13.70
CA HIS A 317 -3.91 19.72 -12.75
C HIS A 317 -2.80 20.58 -13.38
N SER A 318 -2.90 21.90 -13.26
CA SER A 318 -2.08 22.84 -14.02
C SER A 318 -0.61 22.89 -13.61
N THR A 319 -0.30 22.50 -12.36
CA THR A 319 1.08 22.54 -11.82
C THR A 319 1.64 21.18 -11.44
N ALA A 320 0.77 20.21 -11.12
CA ALA A 320 1.14 18.87 -10.67
C ALA A 320 0.27 17.82 -11.37
N PRO A 321 0.28 17.75 -12.73
CA PRO A 321 -0.53 16.79 -13.47
C PRO A 321 -0.12 15.35 -13.11
N TYR A 322 -1.11 14.47 -12.98
CA TYR A 322 -0.94 13.11 -12.48
C TYR A 322 0.07 12.28 -13.31
N GLU A 323 -0.11 12.19 -14.63
CA GLU A 323 0.70 11.33 -15.50
C GLU A 323 2.21 11.68 -15.51
N PRO A 324 2.62 12.97 -15.62
CA PRO A 324 4.03 13.32 -15.47
C PRO A 324 4.64 12.93 -14.13
N LEU A 325 3.87 13.00 -13.03
CA LEU A 325 4.34 12.55 -11.72
C LEU A 325 4.52 11.04 -11.66
N VAL A 326 3.53 10.28 -12.13
CA VAL A 326 3.60 8.81 -12.22
C VAL A 326 4.82 8.36 -13.02
N ARG A 327 5.04 8.96 -14.20
CA ARG A 327 6.19 8.65 -15.05
C ARG A 327 7.51 8.92 -14.33
N TRP A 328 7.62 10.09 -13.68
CA TRP A 328 8.85 10.46 -12.98
C TRP A 328 9.13 9.53 -11.78
N TRP A 329 8.12 9.22 -10.97
CA TRP A 329 8.27 8.31 -9.84
C TRP A 329 8.56 6.87 -10.25
N SER A 330 7.94 6.39 -11.33
CA SER A 330 8.25 5.07 -11.88
C SER A 330 9.70 4.98 -12.35
N ASN A 331 10.20 6.03 -13.04
CA ASN A 331 11.62 6.12 -13.42
C ASN A 331 12.53 6.15 -12.19
N ALA A 332 12.21 6.96 -11.18
CA ALA A 332 13.01 7.09 -9.96
C ALA A 332 13.11 5.76 -9.19
N ALA A 333 11.98 5.11 -8.95
CA ALA A 333 11.96 3.83 -8.24
C ALA A 333 12.66 2.72 -9.05
N GLY A 334 12.40 2.65 -10.36
CA GLY A 334 13.03 1.68 -11.26
C GLY A 334 14.55 1.84 -11.35
N LEU A 335 15.06 3.07 -11.34
CA LEU A 335 16.51 3.35 -11.36
C LEU A 335 17.24 2.70 -10.17
N TYR A 336 16.60 2.67 -9.00
CA TYR A 336 17.19 2.13 -7.78
C TYR A 336 16.69 0.73 -7.40
N GLY A 337 15.87 0.09 -8.26
CA GLY A 337 15.36 -1.26 -8.01
C GLY A 337 14.31 -1.35 -6.89
N CYS A 338 13.64 -0.24 -6.57
CA CYS A 338 12.52 -0.20 -5.64
C CYS A 338 11.19 -0.19 -6.40
N HIS A 339 10.09 -0.51 -5.72
CA HIS A 339 8.76 -0.44 -6.31
C HIS A 339 8.12 0.94 -6.15
N PHE A 340 7.23 1.29 -7.07
CA PHE A 340 6.41 2.50 -7.01
C PHE A 340 4.93 2.14 -7.08
N TYR A 341 4.14 2.65 -6.13
CA TYR A 341 2.68 2.57 -6.13
C TYR A 341 2.09 3.96 -5.93
N SER A 342 1.18 4.42 -6.78
CA SER A 342 0.61 5.75 -6.55
C SER A 342 -0.36 5.72 -5.37
N SER A 343 -0.18 6.60 -4.37
CA SER A 343 -1.26 6.93 -3.45
C SER A 343 -2.22 7.91 -4.12
N MET A 344 -3.51 7.55 -4.17
CA MET A 344 -4.54 8.23 -4.95
C MET A 344 -5.68 8.68 -4.06
N THR A 345 -6.08 9.95 -4.13
CA THR A 345 -7.17 10.46 -3.28
C THR A 345 -8.55 10.16 -3.86
N LEU A 346 -9.44 9.67 -3.01
CA LEU A 346 -10.87 9.50 -3.25
C LEU A 346 -11.71 10.66 -2.66
N ALA A 347 -11.08 11.60 -1.95
CA ALA A 347 -11.76 12.73 -1.31
C ALA A 347 -12.64 13.57 -2.27
N PRO A 348 -12.30 13.75 -3.57
CA PRO A 348 -13.20 14.42 -4.51
C PRO A 348 -14.59 13.75 -4.63
N LEU A 349 -14.67 12.43 -4.41
CA LEU A 349 -15.94 11.69 -4.40
C LEU A 349 -16.81 12.02 -3.18
N GLU A 350 -16.26 12.62 -2.12
CA GLU A 350 -17.01 13.09 -0.97
C GLU A 350 -18.01 14.18 -1.37
N LYS A 351 -17.49 15.22 -2.03
CA LYS A 351 -18.24 16.43 -2.39
C LYS A 351 -19.21 16.17 -3.55
N ASN A 352 -18.71 15.52 -4.59
CA ASN A 352 -19.46 15.20 -5.80
C ASN A 352 -19.09 13.77 -6.21
N ASN A 353 -20.07 12.91 -6.42
CA ASN A 353 -19.86 11.52 -6.89
C ASN A 353 -20.40 11.36 -8.31
N THR A 354 -19.83 12.11 -9.24
CA THR A 354 -20.24 12.09 -10.66
C THR A 354 -19.50 10.99 -11.44
N PRO A 355 -20.08 10.50 -12.56
CA PRO A 355 -19.37 9.57 -13.45
C PRO A 355 -18.00 10.10 -13.88
N SER A 356 -17.88 11.38 -14.22
CA SER A 356 -16.60 11.98 -14.63
C SER A 356 -15.51 11.90 -13.56
N GLN A 357 -15.86 12.02 -12.27
CA GLN A 357 -14.88 11.93 -11.19
C GLN A 357 -14.45 10.48 -10.94
N ARG A 358 -15.37 9.52 -11.10
CA ARG A 358 -15.02 8.10 -11.04
C ARG A 358 -14.14 7.72 -12.23
N SER A 359 -14.50 8.15 -13.44
CA SER A 359 -13.66 7.97 -14.64
C SER A 359 -12.28 8.62 -14.51
N GLU A 360 -12.14 9.76 -13.82
CA GLU A 360 -10.83 10.34 -13.52
C GLU A 360 -9.95 9.36 -12.71
N ILE A 361 -10.51 8.73 -11.67
CA ILE A 361 -9.79 7.75 -10.86
C ILE A 361 -9.43 6.51 -11.70
N LEU A 362 -10.34 6.04 -12.56
CA LEU A 362 -10.06 4.91 -13.45
C LEU A 362 -8.94 5.22 -14.44
N ARG A 363 -8.90 6.43 -15.02
CA ARG A 363 -7.79 6.89 -15.88
C ARG A 363 -6.46 6.94 -15.14
N GLN A 364 -6.46 7.30 -13.86
CA GLN A 364 -5.25 7.28 -13.04
C GLN A 364 -4.74 5.85 -12.80
N VAL A 365 -5.63 4.88 -12.57
CA VAL A 365 -5.25 3.45 -12.50
C VAL A 365 -4.64 2.97 -13.83
N GLU A 366 -5.23 3.37 -14.96
CA GLU A 366 -4.68 3.07 -16.29
C GLU A 366 -3.31 3.71 -16.51
N ALA A 367 -3.12 4.96 -16.09
CA ALA A 367 -1.84 5.63 -16.15
C ALA A 367 -0.77 4.88 -15.34
N ASN A 368 -1.10 4.39 -14.14
CA ASN A 368 -0.17 3.61 -13.31
C ASN A 368 0.31 2.33 -14.03
N ARG A 369 -0.59 1.66 -14.76
CA ARG A 369 -0.27 0.47 -15.57
C ARG A 369 0.57 0.82 -16.79
N ALA A 370 0.16 1.83 -17.54
CA ALA A 370 0.77 2.19 -18.83
C ALA A 370 2.14 2.86 -18.69
N LEU A 371 2.40 3.51 -17.55
CA LEU A 371 3.61 4.29 -17.32
C LEU A 371 4.64 3.58 -16.42
N SER A 372 4.36 2.33 -16.03
CA SER A 372 5.31 1.53 -15.25
C SER A 372 6.54 1.15 -16.08
N MET A 373 7.72 1.47 -15.56
CA MET A 373 9.01 1.10 -16.15
C MET A 373 9.40 -0.35 -15.92
N THR A 374 9.02 -0.93 -14.78
CA THR A 374 9.46 -2.26 -14.34
C THR A 374 8.41 -3.34 -14.55
N GLY A 375 7.18 -2.96 -14.92
CA GLY A 375 6.03 -3.87 -14.95
C GLY A 375 5.44 -4.15 -13.57
N GLU A 376 6.10 -3.71 -12.50
CA GLU A 376 5.56 -3.72 -11.14
C GLU A 376 4.88 -2.37 -10.89
N PHE A 377 3.58 -2.39 -10.60
CA PHE A 377 2.78 -1.19 -10.46
C PHE A 377 1.59 -1.42 -9.53
N GLY A 378 0.89 -0.34 -9.23
CA GLY A 378 -0.40 -0.39 -8.58
C GLY A 378 -0.78 0.93 -7.93
N SER A 379 -1.84 0.85 -7.15
CA SER A 379 -2.54 2.00 -6.57
C SER A 379 -2.84 1.74 -5.10
N VAL A 380 -2.73 2.79 -4.29
CA VAL A 380 -3.16 2.77 -2.88
C VAL A 380 -4.18 3.89 -2.67
N PHE A 381 -5.44 3.54 -2.42
CA PHE A 381 -6.51 4.53 -2.32
C PHE A 381 -6.55 5.20 -0.95
N TYR A 382 -6.56 6.53 -0.92
CA TYR A 382 -6.79 7.34 0.27
C TYR A 382 -8.18 7.99 0.21
N SER A 383 -9.16 7.59 1.02
CA SER A 383 -9.09 6.60 2.10
C SER A 383 -10.29 5.65 2.09
N ALA A 384 -10.25 4.63 2.97
CA ALA A 384 -11.20 3.53 3.01
C ALA A 384 -12.67 3.97 3.13
N LYS A 385 -12.95 5.09 3.81
CA LYS A 385 -14.28 5.72 3.93
C LYS A 385 -14.99 5.89 2.60
N PHE A 386 -14.24 6.17 1.52
CA PHE A 386 -14.81 6.48 0.21
C PHE A 386 -14.88 5.30 -0.75
N LEU A 387 -14.35 4.12 -0.40
CA LEU A 387 -14.31 2.94 -1.29
C LEU A 387 -15.68 2.56 -1.85
N GLY A 388 -16.74 2.70 -1.03
CA GLY A 388 -18.10 2.36 -1.44
C GLY A 388 -18.61 3.17 -2.64
N LYS A 389 -17.99 4.32 -2.93
CA LYS A 389 -18.34 5.18 -4.06
C LYS A 389 -17.69 4.77 -5.38
N LEU A 390 -16.61 3.99 -5.32
CA LEU A 390 -15.82 3.53 -6.47
C LEU A 390 -15.99 2.03 -6.75
N SER A 391 -16.45 1.27 -5.75
CA SER A 391 -16.40 -0.20 -5.73
C SER A 391 -16.96 -0.88 -6.99
N GLN A 392 -18.12 -0.43 -7.49
CA GLN A 392 -18.76 -1.04 -8.65
C GLN A 392 -17.99 -0.81 -9.95
N ASP A 393 -17.54 0.43 -10.18
CA ASP A 393 -16.88 0.80 -11.44
C ASP A 393 -15.49 0.14 -11.53
N ILE A 394 -14.69 0.24 -10.46
CA ILE A 394 -13.33 -0.30 -10.48
C ILE A 394 -13.30 -1.83 -10.50
N ALA A 395 -14.22 -2.49 -9.79
CA ALA A 395 -14.29 -3.96 -9.81
C ALA A 395 -14.73 -4.47 -11.19
N ARG A 396 -15.56 -3.72 -11.92
CA ARG A 396 -16.00 -4.09 -13.26
C ARG A 396 -14.94 -3.84 -14.32
N GLU A 397 -14.28 -2.68 -14.28
CA GLU A 397 -13.45 -2.21 -15.38
C GLU A 397 -11.96 -2.58 -15.22
N HIS A 398 -11.41 -2.54 -13.99
CA HIS A 398 -9.96 -2.67 -13.77
C HIS A 398 -9.58 -3.87 -12.91
N TYR A 399 -10.38 -4.20 -11.89
CA TYR A 399 -10.11 -5.24 -10.89
C TYR A 399 -11.08 -6.43 -10.99
N SER A 400 -11.39 -6.85 -12.22
CA SER A 400 -12.38 -7.89 -12.52
C SER A 400 -11.96 -9.31 -12.12
N SER A 401 -10.67 -9.57 -11.93
CA SER A 401 -10.16 -10.80 -11.32
C SER A 401 -9.26 -10.49 -10.13
N LYS A 402 -9.03 -11.51 -9.28
CA LYS A 402 -8.08 -11.42 -8.17
C LYS A 402 -6.66 -11.22 -8.70
N ALA A 403 -5.84 -10.55 -7.90
CA ALA A 403 -4.43 -10.35 -8.18
C ALA A 403 -3.61 -10.71 -6.94
N LEU A 404 -2.36 -11.07 -7.18
CA LEU A 404 -1.32 -11.13 -6.16
C LEU A 404 -0.68 -9.76 -6.02
N SER A 405 -0.04 -9.49 -4.89
CA SER A 405 0.81 -8.30 -4.80
C SER A 405 2.07 -8.47 -5.68
N PRO A 406 2.63 -7.36 -6.19
CA PRO A 406 3.88 -7.31 -6.95
C PRO A 406 5.03 -8.09 -6.31
N ARG A 407 5.94 -8.64 -7.11
CA ARG A 407 7.10 -9.40 -6.60
C ARG A 407 8.23 -8.48 -6.23
N ILE A 408 8.78 -8.60 -5.01
CA ILE A 408 10.02 -7.90 -4.68
C ILE A 408 11.19 -8.79 -5.09
N CYS A 409 11.89 -8.43 -6.17
CA CYS A 409 13.05 -9.16 -6.64
C CYS A 409 14.30 -8.86 -5.79
N ARG A 410 14.42 -9.52 -4.64
CA ARG A 410 15.66 -9.48 -3.84
C ARG A 410 16.73 -10.38 -4.46
N LYS A 411 17.99 -9.92 -4.47
CA LYS A 411 19.11 -10.71 -4.99
C LYS A 411 19.23 -12.03 -4.21
N GLY A 412 19.24 -13.17 -4.91
CA GLY A 412 19.40 -14.48 -4.30
C GLY A 412 18.14 -15.09 -3.68
N GLY A 413 16.95 -14.57 -3.99
CA GLY A 413 15.69 -15.18 -3.56
C GLY A 413 15.44 -16.55 -4.22
N GLU A 414 15.35 -17.60 -3.42
CA GLU A 414 14.88 -18.92 -3.86
C GLU A 414 13.35 -18.98 -3.86
N LYS A 415 12.76 -19.72 -4.81
CA LYS A 415 11.32 -19.99 -4.80
C LYS A 415 10.95 -20.74 -3.51
N PRO A 416 9.79 -20.46 -2.89
CA PRO A 416 9.31 -21.27 -1.79
C PRO A 416 9.02 -22.71 -2.24
N LEU A 417 9.11 -23.65 -1.30
CA LEU A 417 8.74 -25.03 -1.55
C LEU A 417 7.25 -25.14 -1.89
N SER A 418 6.94 -25.95 -2.90
CA SER A 418 5.56 -26.24 -3.28
C SER A 418 4.82 -26.97 -2.16
N PRO A 419 3.50 -26.72 -1.98
CA PRO A 419 2.69 -27.50 -1.04
C PRO A 419 2.66 -28.98 -1.43
N SER A 420 2.21 -29.85 -0.53
CA SER A 420 2.15 -31.30 -0.81
C SER A 420 0.81 -31.93 -0.42
N GLY A 421 0.51 -33.10 -0.99
CA GLY A 421 -0.70 -33.85 -0.65
C GLY A 421 -2.00 -33.11 -0.98
N LEU A 422 -2.03 -32.40 -2.11
CA LEU A 422 -3.21 -31.71 -2.58
C LEU A 422 -4.37 -32.69 -2.79
N SER A 423 -5.53 -32.40 -2.23
CA SER A 423 -6.72 -33.24 -2.32
C SER A 423 -8.00 -32.40 -2.32
N SER A 424 -9.06 -32.89 -2.95
CA SER A 424 -10.37 -32.22 -2.99
C SER A 424 -11.46 -33.18 -2.52
N LYS A 425 -12.25 -32.75 -1.53
CA LYS A 425 -13.38 -33.52 -0.98
C LYS A 425 -14.53 -32.58 -0.63
N GLY A 426 -15.72 -32.84 -1.20
CA GLY A 426 -16.93 -32.09 -0.87
C GLY A 426 -16.86 -30.59 -1.14
N GLY A 427 -16.16 -30.17 -2.20
CA GLY A 427 -15.97 -28.74 -2.52
C GLY A 427 -14.92 -28.04 -1.66
N VAL A 428 -14.13 -28.77 -0.90
CA VAL A 428 -13.00 -28.24 -0.12
C VAL A 428 -11.70 -28.81 -0.65
N LEU A 429 -10.79 -27.91 -1.05
CA LEU A 429 -9.43 -28.23 -1.45
C LEU A 429 -8.51 -28.09 -0.23
N SER A 430 -7.65 -29.08 0.03
CA SER A 430 -6.71 -29.08 1.15
C SER A 430 -5.33 -29.59 0.75
N TRP A 431 -4.30 -29.10 1.44
CA TRP A 431 -2.91 -29.47 1.22
C TRP A 431 -2.12 -29.45 2.53
N ARG A 432 -0.84 -29.81 2.47
CA ARG A 432 0.12 -29.71 3.57
C ARG A 432 1.18 -28.69 3.25
N GLU A 433 1.41 -27.80 4.21
CA GLU A 433 2.55 -26.90 4.24
C GLU A 433 3.88 -27.67 4.20
N GLN A 434 4.83 -27.15 3.44
CA GLN A 434 6.21 -27.62 3.40
C GLN A 434 7.08 -26.56 4.06
N LYS A 435 7.65 -26.90 5.21
CA LYS A 435 8.50 -25.98 5.97
C LYS A 435 9.86 -25.86 5.29
N CYS A 436 10.36 -24.63 5.17
CA CYS A 436 11.75 -24.34 4.88
C CYS A 436 12.34 -23.53 6.04
N ASP A 437 13.64 -23.69 6.30
CA ASP A 437 14.33 -23.02 7.41
C ASP A 437 14.28 -21.49 7.33
N SER A 438 13.92 -20.94 6.18
CA SER A 438 13.87 -19.50 5.94
C SER A 438 12.65 -18.78 6.53
N GLY A 439 11.60 -19.50 6.99
CA GLY A 439 10.39 -18.87 7.57
C GLY A 439 9.63 -17.95 6.60
N LYS A 440 9.95 -17.99 5.30
CA LYS A 440 9.49 -17.04 4.29
C LYS A 440 8.06 -17.28 3.79
N LEU A 441 7.49 -18.46 4.02
CA LEU A 441 6.17 -18.83 3.51
C LEU A 441 5.07 -18.05 4.23
N ARG A 442 4.20 -17.38 3.48
CA ARG A 442 3.13 -16.54 4.03
C ARG A 442 1.74 -17.08 3.76
N ARG A 443 1.51 -17.52 2.52
CA ARG A 443 0.16 -17.80 2.02
C ARG A 443 0.21 -18.68 0.77
N TYR A 444 -0.95 -18.96 0.21
CA TYR A 444 -1.12 -19.82 -0.95
C TYR A 444 -2.04 -19.15 -1.97
N ALA A 445 -1.70 -19.26 -3.26
CA ALA A 445 -2.64 -18.98 -4.34
C ALA A 445 -3.31 -20.27 -4.79
N VAL A 446 -4.64 -20.21 -4.87
CA VAL A 446 -5.48 -21.34 -5.25
C VAL A 446 -6.16 -21.02 -6.56
N TYR A 447 -5.92 -21.89 -7.53
CA TYR A 447 -6.42 -21.79 -8.88
C TYR A 447 -7.48 -22.87 -9.13
N ALA A 448 -8.52 -22.51 -9.88
CA ALA A 448 -9.52 -23.45 -10.38
C ALA A 448 -9.78 -23.17 -11.86
N PHE A 449 -9.71 -24.20 -12.69
CA PHE A 449 -9.84 -24.10 -14.14
C PHE A 449 -10.74 -25.20 -14.70
N PRO A 450 -11.40 -24.99 -15.86
CA PRO A 450 -12.19 -26.03 -16.50
C PRO A 450 -11.36 -27.30 -16.73
N ALA A 451 -11.86 -28.45 -16.29
CA ALA A 451 -11.11 -29.71 -16.26
C ALA A 451 -10.70 -30.26 -17.65
N HIS A 452 -11.25 -29.71 -18.73
CA HIS A 452 -10.88 -30.09 -20.10
C HIS A 452 -9.68 -29.32 -20.65
N LEU A 453 -9.23 -28.25 -19.98
CA LEU A 453 -8.06 -27.49 -20.39
C LEU A 453 -6.78 -28.21 -19.96
N SER A 454 -5.79 -28.23 -20.84
CA SER A 454 -4.43 -28.66 -20.54
C SER A 454 -3.71 -27.67 -19.63
N ARG A 455 -2.56 -28.09 -19.09
CA ARG A 455 -1.73 -27.22 -18.24
C ARG A 455 -1.16 -26.06 -19.04
N GLU A 456 -0.80 -26.29 -20.29
CA GLU A 456 -0.26 -25.28 -21.20
C GLU A 456 -1.29 -24.18 -21.49
N GLU A 457 -2.58 -24.55 -21.63
CA GLU A 457 -3.67 -23.61 -21.93
C GLU A 457 -4.03 -22.67 -20.76
N ILE A 458 -3.65 -23.03 -19.52
CA ILE A 458 -3.99 -22.24 -18.33
C ILE A 458 -2.84 -21.33 -17.85
N MET A 459 -1.69 -21.35 -18.52
CA MET A 459 -0.54 -20.53 -18.14
C MET A 459 -0.68 -19.07 -18.63
N ASP A 460 -0.17 -18.13 -17.83
CA ASP A 460 -0.06 -16.72 -18.21
C ASP A 460 0.91 -16.57 -19.39
N THR A 461 0.46 -15.86 -20.43
CA THR A 461 1.21 -15.66 -21.67
C THR A 461 2.53 -14.87 -21.51
N ARG A 462 2.73 -14.20 -20.38
CA ARG A 462 3.95 -13.45 -20.03
C ARG A 462 4.90 -14.27 -19.15
N GLY A 463 4.59 -15.54 -18.88
CA GLY A 463 5.45 -16.45 -18.14
C GLY A 463 5.36 -16.35 -16.62
N ASP A 464 4.32 -15.71 -16.08
CA ASP A 464 4.08 -15.60 -14.63
C ASP A 464 3.21 -16.75 -14.11
N GLY A 465 3.57 -18.01 -14.38
CA GLY A 465 2.84 -19.18 -13.86
C GLY A 465 1.41 -19.30 -14.41
N ILE A 466 0.45 -19.73 -13.57
CA ILE A 466 -0.97 -19.89 -13.96
C ILE A 466 -1.63 -18.51 -14.10
N ASP A 467 -2.45 -18.34 -15.15
CA ASP A 467 -3.16 -17.10 -15.47
C ASP A 467 -4.09 -16.62 -14.33
N SER A 468 -4.14 -15.31 -14.12
CA SER A 468 -4.90 -14.66 -13.05
C SER A 468 -6.41 -14.94 -13.12
N ARG A 469 -6.94 -15.24 -14.30
CA ARG A 469 -8.36 -15.55 -14.49
C ARG A 469 -8.79 -16.82 -13.79
N TYR A 470 -7.84 -17.71 -13.47
CA TYR A 470 -8.09 -18.93 -12.72
C TYR A 470 -7.81 -18.76 -11.22
N LEU A 471 -7.27 -17.62 -10.76
CA LEU A 471 -7.03 -17.34 -9.35
C LEU A 471 -8.36 -17.10 -8.62
N VAL A 472 -8.78 -18.08 -7.83
CA VAL A 472 -10.08 -18.03 -7.12
C VAL A 472 -9.94 -17.63 -5.66
N ARG A 473 -8.78 -17.90 -5.03
CA ARG A 473 -8.56 -17.60 -3.62
C ARG A 473 -7.08 -17.39 -3.32
N ILE A 474 -6.81 -16.45 -2.41
CA ILE A 474 -5.54 -16.33 -1.68
C ILE A 474 -5.83 -16.76 -0.25
N SER A 475 -5.01 -17.66 0.31
CA SER A 475 -5.26 -18.29 1.61
C SER A 475 -4.04 -18.25 2.49
N TYR A 476 -4.21 -17.83 3.75
CA TYR A 476 -3.19 -17.97 4.80
C TYR A 476 -3.28 -19.32 5.53
N GLY A 477 -4.30 -20.14 5.24
CA GLY A 477 -4.44 -21.51 5.74
C GLY A 477 -4.28 -22.57 4.64
N CYS A 478 -4.21 -23.85 5.03
CA CYS A 478 -3.99 -24.98 4.13
C CYS A 478 -5.27 -25.65 3.58
N SER A 479 -6.40 -24.96 3.64
CA SER A 479 -7.70 -25.49 3.19
C SER A 479 -8.64 -24.37 2.78
N VAL A 480 -9.32 -24.51 1.64
CA VAL A 480 -10.28 -23.53 1.14
C VAL A 480 -11.46 -24.19 0.44
N ALA A 481 -12.63 -23.53 0.48
CA ALA A 481 -13.75 -23.88 -0.37
C ALA A 481 -13.46 -23.49 -1.83
N VAL A 482 -13.81 -24.37 -2.78
CA VAL A 482 -13.59 -24.20 -4.21
C VAL A 482 -14.81 -24.65 -5.04
N PRO A 483 -14.98 -24.13 -6.26
CA PRO A 483 -16.04 -24.61 -7.17
C PRO A 483 -15.85 -26.09 -7.51
N MET A 484 -16.90 -26.91 -7.43
CA MET A 484 -16.85 -28.34 -7.74
C MET A 484 -16.69 -28.61 -9.25
N GLY A 485 -16.10 -29.77 -9.60
CA GLY A 485 -16.00 -30.23 -10.99
C GLY A 485 -14.92 -29.53 -11.83
N MET A 486 -14.00 -28.81 -11.19
CA MET A 486 -12.88 -28.11 -11.83
C MET A 486 -11.58 -28.91 -11.67
N GLY A 487 -10.58 -28.60 -12.49
CA GLY A 487 -9.17 -28.89 -12.17
C GLY A 487 -8.64 -27.84 -11.21
N TYR A 488 -7.70 -28.22 -10.34
CA TYR A 488 -7.16 -27.29 -9.33
C TYR A 488 -5.65 -27.21 -9.39
N ALA A 489 -5.12 -26.08 -8.94
CA ALA A 489 -3.71 -25.95 -8.62
C ALA A 489 -3.50 -25.09 -7.37
N VAL A 490 -2.43 -25.37 -6.63
CA VAL A 490 -2.03 -24.55 -5.48
C VAL A 490 -0.54 -24.23 -5.57
N THR A 491 -0.21 -22.95 -5.38
CA THR A 491 1.16 -22.46 -5.19
C THR A 491 1.32 -21.91 -3.78
N ALA A 492 2.49 -22.12 -3.20
CA ALA A 492 2.95 -21.42 -2.01
C ALA A 492 3.47 -20.02 -2.42
N ILE A 493 3.29 -19.03 -1.54
CA ILE A 493 3.71 -17.63 -1.75
C ILE A 493 4.50 -17.16 -0.53
N ASP A 494 5.70 -16.61 -0.79
CA ASP A 494 6.56 -16.05 0.26
C ASP A 494 6.31 -14.54 0.54
N GLY A 495 7.08 -13.98 1.49
CA GLY A 495 7.02 -12.55 1.83
C GLY A 495 7.34 -11.60 0.67
N ASP A 496 8.10 -12.07 -0.31
CA ASP A 496 8.47 -11.32 -1.52
C ASP A 496 7.45 -11.52 -2.66
N SER A 497 6.33 -12.20 -2.39
CA SER A 497 5.29 -12.57 -3.37
C SER A 497 5.75 -13.53 -4.46
N VAL A 498 6.87 -14.23 -4.27
CA VAL A 498 7.33 -15.28 -5.18
C VAL A 498 6.47 -16.51 -5.00
N GLU A 499 5.96 -17.05 -6.12
CA GLU A 499 5.23 -18.30 -6.14
C GLU A 499 6.17 -19.51 -6.27
N SER A 500 5.84 -20.58 -5.56
CA SER A 500 6.40 -21.92 -5.79
C SER A 500 5.96 -22.46 -7.15
N ASP A 501 6.52 -23.60 -7.54
CA ASP A 501 5.93 -24.37 -8.64
C ASP A 501 4.54 -24.89 -8.23
N PRO A 502 3.56 -24.93 -9.16
CA PRO A 502 2.19 -25.33 -8.86
C PRO A 502 2.07 -26.84 -8.64
N VAL A 503 1.26 -27.21 -7.64
CA VAL A 503 0.79 -28.59 -7.46
C VAL A 503 -0.61 -28.69 -8.01
N PHE A 504 -0.82 -29.61 -8.96
CA PHE A 504 -2.09 -29.81 -9.66
C PHE A 504 -2.89 -30.98 -9.07
N LEU A 505 -4.22 -30.89 -9.18
CA LEU A 505 -5.18 -31.96 -8.90
C LEU A 505 -6.21 -32.08 -10.03
#